data_AF-A0A3C0NQ34-F1
#
_entry.id   AF-A0A3C0NQ34-F1
#
_cell.length_a   1.000
_cell.length_b   1.000
_cell.length_c   1.000
_cell.angle_alpha   90.00
_cell.angle_beta   90.00
_cell.angle_gamma   90.00
#
_symmetry.space_group_name_H-M   'P 1'
#
loop_
_entity.id
_entity.type
_entity.pdbx_description
1 polymer ?
#
loop_
_entity_poly.entity_id
_entity_poly.type
_entity_poly.pdbx_seq_one_letter_code
_entity_poly.pdbx_strand_id
1 'polypeptide(L)'
;IMIYLIQKGMQPALAFKTMEAVRKGKVKKSGDFPGDAEQQMRDMGVPDWWIESARKIAYLFPKAHAVAYVMMAFRIAWFKVHEPLAFYSAYFYRRSQKGGFDAAMMCGGTDAVRRKINDFKRKADRTANEDDLLVTLEAVYEFNMRGFSFLPIDLYHSDAAKFLIEDGALRPPFVAISGLGETAAEDLARCGKSGKQYISIQDLSNDCPKVSQTHLDVLKSLGALGDMPDSNQINLFDM
;
A
#
# COMPACT_ATOMS: atom_id res chain seq x y z
N ILE A 1 4.34 -32.78 3.54
CA ILE A 1 4.24 -33.65 4.74
C ILE A 1 3.34 -34.83 4.47
N MET A 2 2.00 -34.69 4.47
CA MET A 2 1.07 -35.82 4.29
C MET A 2 1.40 -36.70 3.08
N ILE A 3 1.47 -36.13 1.87
CA ILE A 3 1.74 -36.88 0.63
C ILE A 3 3.07 -37.65 0.70
N TYR A 4 4.12 -37.02 1.22
CA TYR A 4 5.44 -37.65 1.36
C TYR A 4 5.41 -38.82 2.36
N LEU A 5 4.72 -38.68 3.50
CA LEU A 5 4.59 -39.76 4.47
C LEU A 5 3.78 -40.94 3.91
N ILE A 6 2.72 -40.67 3.14
CA ILE A 6 1.97 -41.71 2.43
C ILE A 6 2.86 -42.44 1.41
N GLN A 7 3.68 -41.71 0.64
CA GLN A 7 4.64 -42.30 -0.30
C GLN A 7 5.68 -43.20 0.39
N LYS A 8 6.01 -42.92 1.65
CA LYS A 8 6.88 -43.75 2.50
C LYS A 8 6.19 -44.96 3.13
N GLY A 9 4.88 -45.11 2.92
CA GLY A 9 4.08 -46.23 3.42
C GLY A 9 3.26 -45.92 4.69
N MET A 10 3.26 -44.67 5.18
CA MET A 10 2.48 -44.31 6.35
C MET A 10 0.97 -44.33 6.06
N GLN A 11 0.19 -44.88 6.99
CA GLN A 11 -1.26 -44.89 6.91
C GLN A 11 -1.83 -43.47 6.72
N PRO A 12 -2.75 -43.23 5.76
CA PRO A 12 -3.23 -41.90 5.42
C PRO A 12 -3.77 -41.09 6.61
N ALA A 13 -4.46 -41.74 7.55
CA ALA A 13 -5.00 -41.08 8.73
C ALA A 13 -3.90 -40.55 9.67
N LEU A 14 -2.81 -41.31 9.88
CA LEU A 14 -1.68 -40.88 10.71
C LEU A 14 -0.85 -39.82 9.98
N ALA A 15 -0.64 -39.97 8.67
CA ALA A 15 0.05 -38.97 7.84
C ALA A 15 -0.69 -37.63 7.85
N PHE A 16 -2.03 -37.65 7.78
CA PHE A 16 -2.87 -36.46 7.90
C PHE A 16 -2.75 -35.81 9.29
N LYS A 17 -2.92 -36.58 10.38
CA LYS A 17 -2.77 -36.07 11.76
C LYS A 17 -1.38 -35.46 11.99
N THR A 18 -0.34 -36.10 11.47
CA THR A 18 1.05 -35.61 11.55
C THR A 18 1.21 -34.30 10.80
N MET A 19 0.72 -34.20 9.57
CA MET A 19 0.70 -32.94 8.82
C MET A 19 -0.04 -31.83 9.56
N GLU A 20 -1.22 -32.12 10.12
CA GLU A 20 -2.03 -31.16 10.88
C GLU A 20 -1.30 -30.64 12.13
N ALA A 21 -0.64 -31.53 12.86
CA ALA A 21 0.13 -31.18 14.05
C ALA A 21 1.33 -30.29 13.69
N VAL A 22 2.09 -30.66 12.66
CA VAL A 22 3.26 -29.91 12.21
C VAL A 22 2.88 -28.55 11.66
N ARG A 23 1.88 -28.44 10.77
CA ARG A 23 1.53 -27.14 10.15
C ARG A 23 0.97 -26.11 11.14
N LYS A 24 0.42 -26.57 12.27
CA LYS A 24 -0.09 -25.72 13.36
C LYS A 24 0.97 -25.44 14.44
N GLY A 25 2.22 -25.88 14.21
CA GLY A 25 3.32 -25.73 15.16
C GLY A 25 3.11 -26.49 16.47
N LYS A 26 2.25 -27.50 16.51
CA LYS A 26 2.02 -28.29 17.73
C LYS A 26 3.27 -29.08 18.08
N VAL A 27 3.90 -29.73 17.10
CA VAL A 27 5.14 -30.49 17.30
C VAL A 27 6.28 -29.59 17.80
N LYS A 28 6.39 -28.36 17.28
CA LYS A 28 7.36 -27.38 17.78
C LYS A 28 7.15 -27.04 19.25
N LYS A 29 5.89 -26.96 19.69
CA LYS A 29 5.50 -26.58 21.06
C LYS A 29 5.61 -27.73 22.04
N SER A 30 5.14 -28.93 21.67
CA SER A 30 5.14 -30.10 22.53
C SER A 30 6.47 -30.86 22.52
N GLY A 31 7.23 -30.76 21.42
CA GLY A 31 8.36 -31.64 21.17
C GLY A 31 7.98 -33.01 20.61
N ASP A 32 6.69 -33.34 20.54
CA ASP A 32 6.21 -34.68 20.20
C ASP A 32 5.37 -34.73 18.93
N PHE A 33 5.55 -35.80 18.15
CA PHE A 33 4.68 -36.16 17.04
C PHE A 33 3.42 -36.90 17.54
N PRO A 34 2.29 -36.86 16.82
CA PRO A 34 1.08 -37.53 17.25
C PRO A 34 1.22 -39.06 17.22
N GLY A 35 0.92 -39.72 18.34
CA GLY A 35 0.98 -41.18 18.46
C GLY A 35 2.40 -41.70 18.30
N ASP A 36 2.56 -42.77 17.51
CA ASP A 36 3.83 -43.41 17.16
C ASP A 36 4.43 -42.89 15.85
N ALA A 37 3.96 -41.75 15.34
CA ALA A 37 4.34 -41.23 14.02
C ALA A 37 5.85 -41.03 13.86
N GLU A 38 6.58 -40.65 14.90
CA GLU A 38 8.05 -40.51 14.81
C GLU A 38 8.74 -41.86 14.60
N GLN A 39 8.38 -42.87 15.39
CA GLN A 39 8.95 -44.20 15.26
C GLN A 39 8.62 -44.77 13.88
N GLN A 40 7.37 -44.66 13.43
CA GLN A 40 6.97 -45.08 12.09
C GLN A 40 7.75 -44.34 10.99
N MET A 41 7.99 -43.03 11.14
CA MET A 41 8.83 -42.29 10.19
C MET A 41 10.25 -42.87 10.11
N ARG A 42 10.86 -43.19 11.26
CA ARG A 42 12.20 -43.80 11.32
C ARG A 42 12.21 -45.19 10.70
N ASP A 43 11.25 -46.04 11.04
CA ASP A 43 11.12 -47.42 10.53
C ASP A 43 10.89 -47.43 9.00
N MET A 44 10.20 -46.42 8.47
CA MET A 44 9.95 -46.24 7.04
C MET A 44 11.11 -45.55 6.30
N GLY A 45 12.24 -45.32 6.96
CA GLY A 45 13.42 -44.68 6.36
C GLY A 45 13.16 -43.23 5.94
N VAL A 46 12.39 -42.48 6.72
CA VAL A 46 12.34 -41.01 6.62
C VAL A 46 13.64 -40.46 7.22
N PRO A 47 14.42 -39.65 6.48
CA PRO A 47 15.68 -39.13 6.98
C PRO A 47 15.52 -38.24 8.23
N ASP A 48 16.49 -38.30 9.15
CA ASP A 48 16.48 -37.53 10.39
C ASP A 48 16.33 -36.03 10.16
N TRP A 49 17.02 -35.47 9.17
CA TRP A 49 16.93 -34.04 8.85
C TRP A 49 15.49 -33.62 8.51
N TRP A 50 14.68 -34.52 7.94
CA TRP A 50 13.31 -34.23 7.56
C TRP A 50 12.42 -34.20 8.81
N ILE A 51 12.62 -35.14 9.73
CA ILE A 51 11.94 -35.19 11.03
C ILE A 51 12.27 -33.93 11.82
N GLU A 52 13.54 -33.55 11.89
CA GLU A 52 14.01 -32.33 12.56
C GLU A 52 13.52 -31.05 11.87
N SER A 53 13.39 -31.06 10.54
CA SER A 53 12.75 -29.97 9.81
C SER A 53 11.29 -29.80 10.25
N ALA A 54 10.54 -30.91 10.32
CA ALA A 54 9.14 -30.90 10.75
C ALA A 54 8.97 -30.40 12.20
N ARG A 55 9.91 -30.69 13.10
CA ARG A 55 9.90 -30.16 14.49
C ARG A 55 10.03 -28.63 14.55
N LYS A 56 10.75 -28.02 13.60
CA LYS A 56 11.04 -26.57 13.61
C LYS A 56 9.89 -25.71 13.09
N ILE A 57 8.95 -26.32 12.36
CA ILE A 57 7.85 -25.59 11.71
C ILE A 57 6.89 -25.04 12.78
N ALA A 58 6.79 -23.71 12.84
CA ALA A 58 5.81 -23.03 13.69
C ALA A 58 4.44 -22.85 13.01
N TYR A 59 4.46 -22.69 11.68
CA TYR A 59 3.28 -22.51 10.85
C TYR A 59 3.61 -22.92 9.41
N LEU A 60 2.66 -23.54 8.70
CA LEU A 60 2.81 -23.91 7.29
C LEU A 60 1.49 -23.77 6.52
N PHE A 61 1.54 -23.14 5.35
CA PHE A 61 0.38 -22.95 4.48
C PHE A 61 -0.07 -24.25 3.80
N PRO A 62 -1.39 -24.46 3.64
CA PRO A 62 -1.91 -25.43 2.67
C PRO A 62 -1.53 -25.02 1.24
N LYS A 63 -1.24 -26.01 0.37
CA LYS A 63 -0.85 -25.76 -1.03
C LYS A 63 -1.89 -24.90 -1.77
N ALA A 64 -3.18 -25.16 -1.59
CA ALA A 64 -4.25 -24.39 -2.24
C ALA A 64 -4.20 -22.89 -1.90
N HIS A 65 -3.88 -22.54 -0.65
CA HIS A 65 -3.75 -21.15 -0.22
C HIS A 65 -2.54 -20.47 -0.88
N ALA A 66 -1.38 -21.16 -0.89
CA ALA A 66 -0.19 -20.66 -1.57
C ALA A 66 -0.43 -20.44 -3.08
N VAL A 67 -1.10 -21.38 -3.74
CA VAL A 67 -1.46 -21.26 -5.17
C VAL A 67 -2.39 -20.07 -5.40
N ALA A 68 -3.43 -19.87 -4.57
CA ALA A 68 -4.33 -18.73 -4.71
C ALA A 68 -3.60 -17.38 -4.61
N TYR A 69 -2.73 -17.22 -3.62
CA TYR A 69 -1.96 -15.98 -3.42
C TYR A 69 -0.95 -15.75 -4.55
N VAL A 70 -0.23 -16.79 -4.96
CA VAL A 70 0.74 -16.68 -6.06
C VAL A 70 0.05 -16.37 -7.39
N MET A 71 -1.12 -16.95 -7.66
CA MET A 71 -1.91 -16.58 -8.85
C MET A 71 -2.29 -15.10 -8.86
N MET A 72 -2.73 -14.54 -7.71
CA MET A 72 -3.00 -13.09 -7.63
C MET A 72 -1.73 -12.27 -7.82
N ALA A 73 -0.61 -12.68 -7.22
CA ALA A 73 0.67 -12.00 -7.36
C ALA A 73 1.14 -11.97 -8.82
N PHE A 74 0.99 -13.07 -9.57
CA PHE A 74 1.32 -13.11 -11.00
C PHE A 74 0.44 -12.17 -11.83
N ARG A 75 -0.86 -12.12 -11.54
CA ARG A 75 -1.78 -11.19 -12.21
C ARG A 75 -1.38 -9.75 -11.98
N ILE A 76 -1.08 -9.37 -10.73
CA ILE A 76 -0.63 -8.03 -10.37
C ILE A 76 0.74 -7.71 -10.99
N ALA A 77 1.67 -8.66 -10.95
CA ALA A 77 3.02 -8.52 -11.51
C ALA A 77 2.97 -8.26 -13.02
N TRP A 78 2.04 -8.88 -13.75
CA TRP A 78 1.83 -8.61 -15.16
C TRP A 78 1.57 -7.11 -15.42
N PHE A 79 0.67 -6.48 -14.65
CA PHE A 79 0.44 -5.03 -14.76
C PHE A 79 1.68 -4.23 -14.37
N LYS A 80 2.39 -4.62 -13.30
CA LYS A 80 3.61 -3.92 -12.90
C LYS A 80 4.65 -3.89 -14.02
N VAL A 81 4.77 -4.97 -14.80
CA VAL A 81 5.74 -5.07 -15.90
C VAL A 81 5.23 -4.39 -17.17
N HIS A 82 4.00 -4.70 -17.59
CA HIS A 82 3.48 -4.35 -18.92
C HIS A 82 2.59 -3.10 -18.95
N GLU A 83 1.93 -2.78 -17.84
CA GLU A 83 1.02 -1.63 -17.70
C GLU A 83 1.36 -0.82 -16.43
N PRO A 84 2.62 -0.30 -16.32
CA PRO A 84 3.16 0.20 -15.07
C PRO A 84 2.34 1.36 -14.48
N LEU A 85 1.88 2.31 -15.29
CA LEU A 85 1.06 3.44 -14.79
C LEU A 85 -0.27 2.98 -14.19
N ALA A 86 -0.92 1.97 -14.79
CA ALA A 86 -2.11 1.37 -14.21
C ALA A 86 -1.82 0.66 -12.88
N PHE A 87 -0.69 -0.08 -12.80
CA PHE A 87 -0.23 -0.68 -11.56
C PHE A 87 0.00 0.37 -10.47
N TYR A 88 0.78 1.42 -10.75
CA TYR A 88 1.14 2.45 -9.77
C TYR A 88 -0.07 3.29 -9.37
N SER A 89 -0.96 3.64 -10.30
CA SER A 89 -2.24 4.31 -9.97
C SER A 89 -3.03 3.50 -8.96
N ALA A 90 -3.25 2.20 -9.23
CA ALA A 90 -4.00 1.32 -8.33
C ALA A 90 -3.28 1.09 -7.00
N TYR A 91 -1.94 0.95 -7.04
CA TYR A 91 -1.13 0.77 -5.85
C TYR A 91 -1.19 1.99 -4.95
N PHE A 92 -0.88 3.19 -5.45
CA PHE A 92 -0.90 4.42 -4.66
C PHE A 92 -2.30 4.79 -4.20
N TYR A 93 -3.34 4.52 -4.99
CA TYR A 93 -4.73 4.60 -4.52
C TYR A 93 -4.94 3.77 -3.25
N ARG A 94 -4.55 2.49 -3.24
CA ARG A 94 -4.72 1.65 -2.05
C ARG A 94 -3.86 2.09 -0.85
N ARG A 95 -2.73 2.76 -1.09
CA ARG A 95 -1.86 3.30 -0.03
C ARG A 95 -2.43 4.58 0.57
N SER A 96 -2.94 5.51 -0.25
CA SER A 96 -3.52 6.77 0.23
C SER A 96 -4.75 6.55 1.13
N GLN A 97 -5.60 5.58 0.78
CA GLN A 97 -6.78 5.21 1.60
C GLN A 97 -6.45 4.70 3.00
N LYS A 98 -5.17 4.37 3.27
CA LYS A 98 -4.71 3.88 4.58
C LYS A 98 -3.76 4.84 5.28
N GLY A 99 -3.65 6.09 4.81
CA GLY A 99 -2.69 7.07 5.34
C GLY A 99 -1.23 6.75 5.00
N GLY A 100 -0.98 5.77 4.14
CA GLY A 100 0.35 5.34 3.73
C GLY A 100 0.93 6.13 2.56
N PHE A 101 0.36 7.30 2.22
CA PHE A 101 0.82 8.17 1.14
C PHE A 101 0.73 9.64 1.58
N ASP A 102 1.76 10.42 1.28
CA ASP A 102 1.82 11.87 1.55
C ASP A 102 2.35 12.58 0.30
N ALA A 103 1.49 13.36 -0.37
CA ALA A 103 1.83 14.05 -1.60
C ALA A 103 3.00 15.04 -1.44
N ALA A 104 3.08 15.77 -0.32
CA ALA A 104 4.15 16.72 -0.07
C ALA A 104 5.52 16.01 0.07
N MET A 105 5.50 14.82 0.66
CA MET A 105 6.71 14.01 0.82
C MET A 105 7.10 13.25 -0.47
N MET A 106 6.11 12.73 -1.19
CA MET A 106 6.31 11.72 -2.24
C MET A 106 6.36 12.32 -3.65
N CYS A 107 5.79 13.52 -3.88
CA CYS A 107 5.76 14.15 -5.21
C CYS A 107 6.97 15.07 -5.49
N GLY A 108 7.90 15.22 -4.54
CA GLY A 108 9.08 16.10 -4.68
C GLY A 108 10.20 15.61 -5.60
N GLY A 109 9.95 14.56 -6.41
CA GLY A 109 10.92 13.96 -7.34
C GLY A 109 11.91 12.99 -6.69
N THR A 110 12.74 12.37 -7.53
CA THR A 110 13.60 11.23 -7.17
C THR A 110 14.55 11.50 -6.01
N ASP A 111 15.25 12.64 -6.02
CA ASP A 111 16.25 12.97 -5.00
C ASP A 111 15.63 13.33 -3.65
N ALA A 112 14.47 14.00 -3.65
CA ALA A 112 13.74 14.28 -2.42
C ALA A 112 13.26 12.98 -1.77
N VAL A 113 12.66 12.08 -2.57
CA VAL A 113 12.19 10.76 -2.11
C VAL A 113 13.35 9.94 -1.57
N ARG A 114 14.50 9.90 -2.28
CA ARG A 114 15.69 9.18 -1.84
C ARG A 114 16.23 9.70 -0.50
N ARG A 115 16.27 11.01 -0.31
CA ARG A 115 16.67 11.62 0.97
C ARG A 115 15.74 11.16 2.10
N LYS A 116 14.43 11.23 1.91
CA LYS A 116 13.44 10.78 2.89
C LYS A 116 13.58 9.29 3.24
N ILE A 117 13.79 8.43 2.25
CA ILE A 117 14.06 7.00 2.48
C ILE A 117 15.28 6.83 3.39
N ASN A 118 16.37 7.55 3.14
CA ASN A 118 17.57 7.45 3.95
C ASN A 118 17.36 7.99 5.37
N ASP A 119 16.60 9.06 5.54
CA ASP A 119 16.24 9.62 6.85
C ASP A 119 15.46 8.58 7.68
N PHE A 120 14.43 7.97 7.09
CA PHE A 120 13.68 6.89 7.74
C PHE A 120 14.57 5.68 8.07
N LYS A 121 15.46 5.27 7.16
CA LYS A 121 16.36 4.13 7.40
C LYS A 121 17.36 4.38 8.53
N ARG A 122 17.80 5.63 8.73
CA ARG A 122 18.70 6.03 9.82
C ARG A 122 18.01 6.13 11.17
N LYS A 123 16.70 6.39 11.19
CA LYS A 123 15.91 6.40 12.41
C LYS A 123 15.84 4.99 13.02
N ALA A 124 16.30 4.85 14.26
CA ALA A 124 16.34 3.57 14.96
C ALA A 124 14.96 3.18 15.54
N ASP A 125 14.14 4.17 15.90
CA ASP A 125 12.84 4.03 16.57
C ASP A 125 11.67 4.38 15.64
N ARG A 126 11.54 3.65 14.53
CA ARG A 126 10.40 3.85 13.62
C ARG A 126 9.10 3.33 14.23
N THR A 127 8.05 4.12 14.09
CA THR A 127 6.68 3.67 14.35
C THR A 127 6.16 2.79 13.21
N ALA A 128 5.12 1.99 13.48
CA ALA A 128 4.50 1.16 12.44
C ALA A 128 3.98 1.98 11.24
N ASN A 129 3.55 3.22 11.47
CA ASN A 129 3.12 4.14 10.40
C ASN A 129 4.31 4.60 9.54
N GLU A 130 5.47 4.86 10.16
CA GLU A 130 6.68 5.25 9.42
C GLU A 130 7.24 4.09 8.60
N ASP A 131 7.17 2.86 9.10
CA ASP A 131 7.51 1.67 8.31
C ASP A 131 6.56 1.51 7.11
N ASP A 132 5.26 1.78 7.28
CA ASP A 132 4.29 1.76 6.18
C ASP A 132 4.60 2.84 5.12
N LEU A 133 4.88 4.07 5.56
CA LEU A 133 5.30 5.17 4.67
C LEU A 133 6.61 4.84 3.94
N LEU A 134 7.57 4.21 4.61
CA LEU A 134 8.83 3.79 3.99
C LEU A 134 8.60 2.79 2.85
N VAL A 135 7.72 1.80 3.03
CA VAL A 135 7.35 0.85 1.96
C VAL A 135 6.74 1.58 0.76
N THR A 136 5.91 2.60 1.00
CA THR A 136 5.35 3.40 -0.10
C THR A 136 6.41 4.26 -0.77
N LEU A 137 7.31 4.89 -0.01
CA LEU A 137 8.42 5.68 -0.54
C LEU A 137 9.32 4.84 -1.45
N GLU A 138 9.61 3.59 -1.09
CA GLU A 138 10.40 2.69 -1.94
C GLU A 138 9.70 2.40 -3.27
N ALA A 139 8.37 2.25 -3.26
CA ALA A 139 7.57 2.11 -4.49
C ALA A 139 7.54 3.41 -5.32
N VAL A 140 7.46 4.58 -4.67
CA VAL A 140 7.57 5.88 -5.33
C VAL A 140 8.95 6.08 -5.95
N TYR A 141 10.01 5.66 -5.26
CA TYR A 141 11.37 5.71 -5.79
C TYR A 141 11.51 4.81 -7.02
N GLU A 142 10.97 3.59 -6.98
CA GLU A 142 10.91 2.71 -8.14
C GLU A 142 10.13 3.35 -9.30
N PHE A 143 8.95 3.93 -9.03
CA PHE A 143 8.14 4.66 -10.01
C PHE A 143 8.93 5.76 -10.71
N ASN A 144 9.62 6.61 -9.93
CA ASN A 144 10.46 7.69 -10.44
C ASN A 144 11.65 7.14 -11.25
N MET A 145 12.31 6.08 -10.76
CA MET A 145 13.46 5.46 -11.45
C MET A 145 13.08 4.77 -12.76
N ARG A 146 11.80 4.43 -12.96
CA ARG A 146 11.27 3.92 -14.22
C ARG A 146 10.89 5.03 -15.22
N GLY A 147 11.13 6.29 -14.87
CA GLY A 147 10.91 7.45 -15.74
C GLY A 147 9.51 8.05 -15.65
N PHE A 148 8.70 7.64 -14.67
CA PHE A 148 7.39 8.25 -14.43
C PHE A 148 7.50 9.38 -13.41
N SER A 149 6.51 10.28 -13.43
CA SER A 149 6.45 11.43 -12.54
C SER A 149 5.03 11.65 -12.01
N PHE A 150 4.93 12.39 -10.92
CA PHE A 150 3.65 12.91 -10.45
C PHE A 150 3.40 14.29 -11.04
N LEU A 151 2.18 14.52 -11.52
CA LEU A 151 1.68 15.85 -11.80
C LEU A 151 1.35 16.55 -10.48
N PRO A 152 1.36 17.89 -10.44
CA PRO A 152 0.85 18.62 -9.29
C PRO A 152 -0.62 18.25 -9.05
N ILE A 153 -1.04 18.28 -7.79
CA ILE A 153 -2.47 18.27 -7.47
C ILE A 153 -3.08 19.51 -8.12
N ASP A 154 -4.30 19.42 -8.63
CA ASP A 154 -4.97 20.52 -9.32
C ASP A 154 -6.45 20.54 -8.94
N LEU A 155 -6.96 21.71 -8.56
CA LEU A 155 -8.34 21.86 -8.10
C LEU A 155 -9.37 21.31 -9.10
N TYR A 156 -9.14 21.50 -10.40
CA TYR A 156 -10.10 21.17 -11.45
C TYR A 156 -9.88 19.78 -12.05
N HIS A 157 -8.64 19.27 -12.02
CA HIS A 157 -8.27 18.01 -12.66
C HIS A 157 -8.07 16.85 -11.68
N SER A 158 -7.71 17.10 -10.41
CA SER A 158 -7.53 16.03 -9.42
C SER A 158 -8.86 15.42 -9.00
N ASP A 159 -8.86 14.10 -8.83
CA ASP A 159 -9.99 13.38 -8.26
C ASP A 159 -10.00 13.47 -6.72
N ALA A 160 -11.14 13.16 -6.09
CA ALA A 160 -11.21 13.06 -4.64
C ALA A 160 -10.28 11.95 -4.12
N ALA A 161 -10.31 10.78 -4.76
CA ALA A 161 -9.72 9.57 -4.20
C ALA A 161 -8.73 8.87 -5.13
N LYS A 162 -8.87 8.99 -6.46
CA LYS A 162 -8.15 8.17 -7.44
C LYS A 162 -6.94 8.89 -8.04
N PHE A 163 -5.85 8.16 -8.24
CA PHE A 163 -4.72 8.64 -9.03
C PHE A 163 -5.07 8.56 -10.52
N LEU A 164 -5.17 9.70 -11.20
CA LEU A 164 -5.50 9.74 -12.62
C LEU A 164 -4.23 9.61 -13.47
N ILE A 165 -4.34 8.93 -14.61
CA ILE A 165 -3.24 8.81 -15.58
C ILE A 165 -3.43 9.91 -16.62
N GLU A 166 -2.43 10.76 -16.78
CA GLU A 166 -2.47 11.91 -17.68
C GLU A 166 -1.07 12.14 -18.25
N ASP A 167 -0.95 12.18 -19.58
CA ASP A 167 0.31 12.43 -20.32
C ASP A 167 1.52 11.60 -19.87
N GLY A 168 1.31 10.34 -19.52
CA GLY A 168 2.37 9.44 -19.06
C GLY A 168 2.81 9.65 -17.61
N ALA A 169 2.09 10.48 -16.85
CA ALA A 169 2.30 10.78 -15.45
C ALA A 169 1.07 10.41 -14.61
N LEU A 170 1.21 10.49 -13.28
CA LEU A 170 0.11 10.29 -12.35
C LEU A 170 -0.27 11.60 -11.66
N ARG A 171 -1.54 11.98 -11.73
CA ARG A 171 -2.09 13.08 -10.95
C ARG A 171 -2.60 12.57 -9.60
N PRO A 172 -2.04 13.03 -8.46
CA PRO A 172 -2.52 12.63 -7.15
C PRO A 172 -3.92 13.17 -6.85
N PRO A 173 -4.73 12.42 -6.09
CA PRO A 173 -6.02 12.86 -5.59
C PRO A 173 -5.89 13.74 -4.34
N PHE A 174 -6.97 14.40 -3.92
CA PHE A 174 -6.97 15.21 -2.70
C PHE A 174 -6.71 14.39 -1.42
N VAL A 175 -7.22 13.16 -1.30
CA VAL A 175 -6.93 12.27 -0.14
C VAL A 175 -5.45 11.88 -0.01
N ALA A 176 -4.61 12.15 -1.01
CA ALA A 176 -3.16 11.96 -0.90
C ALA A 176 -2.48 13.07 -0.05
N ILE A 177 -3.22 14.12 0.30
CA ILE A 177 -2.76 15.19 1.19
C ILE A 177 -2.89 14.70 2.63
N SER A 178 -1.78 14.73 3.36
CA SER A 178 -1.73 14.30 4.75
C SER A 178 -2.73 15.09 5.61
N GLY A 179 -3.55 14.37 6.39
CA GLY A 179 -4.59 14.95 7.24
C GLY A 179 -5.91 15.29 6.53
N LEU A 180 -5.95 15.28 5.19
CA LEU A 180 -7.16 15.62 4.44
C LEU A 180 -8.07 14.39 4.31
N GLY A 181 -9.18 14.41 5.03
CA GLY A 181 -10.16 13.31 5.04
C GLY A 181 -10.98 13.21 3.75
N GLU A 182 -11.59 12.04 3.54
CA GLU A 182 -12.39 11.73 2.35
C GLU A 182 -13.51 12.75 2.10
N THR A 183 -14.24 13.16 3.14
CA THR A 183 -15.32 14.15 3.01
C THR A 183 -14.83 15.52 2.51
N ALA A 184 -13.63 15.94 2.91
CA ALA A 184 -13.04 17.19 2.45
C ALA A 184 -12.53 17.05 1.00
N ALA A 185 -11.97 15.89 0.65
CA ALA A 185 -11.54 15.58 -0.71
C ALA A 185 -12.70 15.55 -1.70
N GLU A 186 -13.85 14.98 -1.30
CA GLU A 186 -15.08 15.00 -2.09
C GLU A 186 -15.63 16.41 -2.27
N ASP A 187 -15.56 17.24 -1.22
CA ASP A 187 -15.98 18.64 -1.27
C ASP A 187 -15.16 19.41 -2.32
N LEU A 188 -13.83 19.28 -2.28
CA LEU A 188 -12.92 19.89 -3.26
C LEU A 188 -13.18 19.40 -4.68
N ALA A 189 -13.32 18.09 -4.87
CA ALA A 189 -13.61 17.52 -6.18
C ALA A 189 -14.98 17.98 -6.72
N ARG A 190 -15.98 18.18 -5.86
CA ARG A 190 -17.28 18.76 -6.25
C ARG A 190 -17.10 20.23 -6.66
N CYS A 191 -16.38 21.02 -5.87
CA CYS A 191 -16.08 22.42 -6.16
C CYS A 191 -15.39 22.55 -7.53
N GLY A 192 -14.34 21.77 -7.79
CA GLY A 192 -13.62 21.79 -9.08
C GLY A 192 -14.48 21.36 -10.28
N LYS A 193 -15.41 20.41 -10.09
CA LYS A 193 -16.33 19.94 -11.15
C LYS A 193 -17.58 20.81 -11.33
N SER A 194 -17.77 21.85 -10.50
CA SER A 194 -18.93 22.74 -10.57
C SER A 194 -18.96 23.62 -11.83
N GLY A 195 -17.83 23.77 -12.51
CA GLY A 195 -17.65 24.69 -13.63
C GLY A 195 -17.43 26.15 -13.22
N LYS A 196 -17.47 26.45 -11.91
CA LYS A 196 -17.12 27.77 -11.37
C LYS A 196 -15.60 27.95 -11.41
N GLN A 197 -15.13 29.02 -12.03
CA GLN A 197 -13.75 29.46 -11.86
C GLN A 197 -13.65 30.27 -10.58
N TYR A 198 -12.82 29.78 -9.66
CA TYR A 198 -12.50 30.47 -8.43
C TYR A 198 -11.48 31.57 -8.69
N ILE A 199 -11.76 32.77 -8.20
CA ILE A 199 -10.90 33.95 -8.35
C ILE A 199 -10.07 34.24 -7.08
N SER A 200 -10.39 33.61 -5.95
CA SER A 200 -9.61 33.66 -4.72
C SER A 200 -9.74 32.39 -3.88
N ILE A 201 -8.79 32.20 -2.97
CA ILE A 201 -8.84 31.12 -1.97
C ILE A 201 -10.03 31.30 -1.02
N GLN A 202 -10.38 32.55 -0.69
CA GLN A 202 -11.57 32.84 0.11
C GLN A 202 -12.85 32.32 -0.55
N ASP A 203 -13.02 32.51 -1.85
CA ASP A 203 -14.19 32.01 -2.57
C ASP A 203 -14.26 30.48 -2.58
N LEU A 204 -13.10 29.83 -2.71
CA LEU A 204 -13.01 28.38 -2.61
C LEU A 204 -13.36 27.90 -1.20
N SER A 205 -12.86 28.57 -0.17
CA SER A 205 -13.15 28.24 1.23
C SER A 205 -14.64 28.38 1.56
N ASN A 206 -15.32 29.36 0.96
CA ASN A 206 -16.75 29.57 1.17
C ASN A 206 -17.59 28.44 0.53
N ASP A 207 -17.19 27.94 -0.63
CA ASP A 207 -17.90 26.87 -1.35
C ASP A 207 -17.51 25.46 -0.89
N CYS A 208 -16.33 25.30 -0.26
CA CYS A 208 -15.85 24.04 0.29
C CYS A 208 -15.66 24.14 1.83
N PRO A 209 -16.76 24.31 2.60
CA PRO A 209 -16.71 24.58 4.05
C PRO A 209 -16.12 23.43 4.88
N LYS A 210 -15.94 22.25 4.28
CA LYS A 210 -15.36 21.08 4.96
C LYS A 210 -13.83 21.07 4.92
N VAL A 211 -13.21 21.98 4.19
CA VAL A 211 -11.75 22.10 4.06
C VAL A 211 -11.27 23.16 5.05
N SER A 212 -10.38 22.78 5.96
CA SER A 212 -9.82 23.76 6.91
C SER A 212 -8.77 24.65 6.26
N GLN A 213 -8.53 25.84 6.84
CA GLN A 213 -7.53 26.78 6.35
C GLN A 213 -6.14 26.13 6.20
N THR A 214 -5.74 25.30 7.17
CA THR A 214 -4.46 24.57 7.11
C THR A 214 -4.34 23.69 5.86
N HIS A 215 -5.43 23.04 5.44
CA HIS A 215 -5.43 22.23 4.22
C HIS A 215 -5.40 23.10 2.96
N LEU A 216 -6.04 24.27 2.97
CA LEU A 216 -5.94 25.25 1.88
C LEU A 216 -4.51 25.78 1.73
N ASP A 217 -3.82 26.05 2.83
CA ASP A 217 -2.42 26.47 2.82
C ASP A 217 -1.51 25.36 2.26
N VAL A 218 -1.77 24.10 2.62
CA VAL A 218 -1.06 22.95 2.04
C VAL A 218 -1.34 22.83 0.54
N LEU A 219 -2.59 22.93 0.11
CA LEU A 219 -2.96 22.94 -1.32
C LEU A 219 -2.25 24.05 -2.08
N LYS A 220 -2.17 25.26 -1.52
CA LYS A 220 -1.41 26.39 -2.08
C LYS A 220 0.07 26.07 -2.19
N SER A 221 0.68 25.51 -1.13
CA SER A 221 2.10 25.14 -1.11
C SER A 221 2.46 24.05 -2.14
N LEU A 222 1.51 23.18 -2.48
CA LEU A 222 1.64 22.14 -3.49
C LEU A 222 1.32 22.65 -4.91
N GLY A 223 0.97 23.93 -5.06
CA GLY A 223 0.62 24.55 -6.34
C GLY A 223 -0.79 24.21 -6.83
N ALA A 224 -1.63 23.56 -6.02
CA ALA A 224 -2.94 23.06 -6.45
C ALA A 224 -3.98 24.15 -6.71
N LEU A 225 -3.74 25.34 -6.15
CA LEU A 225 -4.58 26.52 -6.30
C LEU A 225 -4.03 27.52 -7.34
N GLY A 226 -2.94 27.16 -8.04
CA GLY A 226 -2.26 28.05 -8.99
C GLY A 226 -1.89 29.40 -8.38
N ASP A 227 -2.06 30.47 -9.16
CA ASP A 227 -1.76 31.84 -8.77
C ASP A 227 -2.97 32.58 -8.12
N MET A 228 -3.94 31.84 -7.58
CA MET A 228 -5.11 32.47 -6.95
C MET A 228 -4.70 33.38 -5.78
N PRO A 229 -5.18 34.64 -5.73
CA PRO A 229 -4.97 35.52 -4.59
C PRO A 229 -5.72 35.01 -3.35
N ASP A 230 -5.25 35.41 -2.16
CA ASP A 230 -5.85 34.97 -0.90
C ASP A 230 -7.29 35.48 -0.72
N SER A 231 -7.57 36.71 -1.15
CA SER A 231 -8.87 37.35 -1.02
C SER A 231 -9.29 38.13 -2.27
N ASN A 232 -10.60 38.34 -2.42
CA ASN A 232 -11.14 39.25 -3.43
C ASN A 232 -10.87 40.70 -2.99
N GLN A 233 -10.13 41.45 -3.80
CA GLN A 233 -9.88 42.88 -3.54
C GLN A 233 -11.02 43.80 -4.01
N ILE A 234 -11.95 43.29 -4.81
CA ILE A 234 -13.12 44.03 -5.31
C ILE A 234 -14.37 43.18 -5.10
N ASN A 235 -15.32 43.71 -4.35
CA ASN A 235 -16.62 43.10 -4.14
C ASN A 235 -17.64 43.85 -5.01
N LEU A 236 -18.23 43.16 -6.00
CA LEU A 236 -19.07 43.79 -7.03
C LEU A 236 -20.35 44.42 -6.47
N PHE A 237 -20.74 44.06 -5.24
CA PHE A 237 -21.93 44.57 -4.56
C PHE A 237 -21.64 45.65 -3.50
N ASP A 238 -20.37 46.01 -3.32
CA ASP A 238 -19.96 47.12 -2.44
C ASP A 238 -19.64 48.42 -3.22
N MET A 239 -20.06 48.51 -4.51
CA MET A 239 -20.02 49.73 -5.34
C MET A 239 -21.40 50.32 -5.55
#